data_AF-A0A498MBP9-F1
#
_entry.id   AF-A0A498MBP9-F1
#
_cell.length_a   1.000
_cell.length_b   1.000
_cell.length_c   1.000
_cell.angle_alpha   90.00
_cell.angle_beta   90.00
_cell.angle_gamma   90.00
#
_symmetry.space_group_name_H-M   'P 1'
#
loop_
_entity.id
_entity.type
_entity.pdbx_description
1 polymer ?
#
loop_
_entity_poly.entity_id
_entity_poly.type
_entity_poly.pdbx_seq_one_letter_code
_entity_poly.pdbx_strand_id
1 'polypeptide(L)'
;MFMVSLDFAIVVGNVVTLTVFMQTRHSRTPQGYLKVSLAIADMMVGVLVVPFSVYTEISLMVTSTPPLWYQGISTASPEGGSGPWQPCMLIGPVFAGCTFVSISTIFLMTVERSVAILRPLHKDTLVTQHRTMFLILLSWTGSFFLAMAPLMLSNSFTLEYNECSRMCNYAPILIRQQLPPDANILLLFPAFDFSLLGGTLAVNILSFTSIRRYSRKRKLLSEGSLGMDSGAGGCPHRPSFSDIKAAKTIGILTFAFTASFSPIAVFVLGNVVGYTWCNFSFFAFWILTSNSCCNVIIYSVRDHRFRKGLTLLFQRDRPQPHSEKS
;
A
#
# COMPACT_ATOMS: atom_id res chain seq x y z
N MET A 1 -19.37 7.98 -12.00
CA MET A 1 -18.43 9.12 -12.05
C MET A 1 -17.30 8.99 -11.04
N PHE A 2 -17.57 8.98 -9.73
CA PHE A 2 -16.53 8.85 -8.70
C PHE A 2 -15.53 7.70 -8.94
N MET A 3 -16.02 6.46 -9.15
CA MET A 3 -15.17 5.29 -9.37
C MET A 3 -14.27 5.45 -10.61
N VAL A 4 -14.81 5.95 -11.72
CA VAL A 4 -14.07 6.16 -12.98
C VAL A 4 -12.97 7.23 -12.81
N SER A 5 -13.29 8.33 -12.13
CA SER A 5 -12.32 9.39 -11.86
C SER A 5 -11.21 8.91 -10.92
N LEU A 6 -11.56 8.10 -9.92
CA LEU A 6 -10.59 7.50 -9.01
C LEU A 6 -9.69 6.51 -9.75
N ASP A 7 -10.27 5.64 -10.57
CA ASP A 7 -9.56 4.66 -11.39
C ASP A 7 -8.48 5.33 -12.26
N PHE A 8 -8.89 6.33 -13.03
CA PHE A 8 -7.99 7.11 -13.87
C PHE A 8 -6.86 7.75 -13.05
N ALA A 9 -7.18 8.32 -11.88
CA ALA A 9 -6.18 8.93 -11.00
C ALA A 9 -5.17 7.90 -10.45
N ILE A 10 -5.64 6.71 -10.04
CA ILE A 10 -4.79 5.62 -9.55
C ILE A 10 -3.84 5.16 -10.67
N VAL A 11 -4.38 4.85 -11.85
CA VAL A 11 -3.61 4.32 -12.97
C VAL A 11 -2.58 5.34 -13.44
N VAL A 12 -2.99 6.57 -13.77
CA VAL A 12 -2.07 7.60 -14.27
C VAL A 12 -1.01 7.95 -13.23
N GLY A 13 -1.41 8.15 -11.97
CA GLY A 13 -0.49 8.51 -10.90
C GLY A 13 0.59 7.46 -10.65
N ASN A 14 0.22 6.18 -10.67
CA ASN A 14 1.16 5.10 -10.43
C ASN A 14 2.00 4.74 -11.67
N VAL A 15 1.48 4.89 -12.89
CA VAL A 15 2.28 4.80 -14.13
C VAL A 15 3.39 5.85 -14.13
N VAL A 16 3.05 7.10 -13.80
CA VAL A 16 4.05 8.18 -13.65
C VAL A 16 5.07 7.80 -12.59
N THR A 17 4.62 7.24 -11.47
CA THR A 17 5.50 6.83 -10.38
C THR A 17 6.48 5.73 -10.77
N LEU A 18 5.99 4.70 -11.44
CA LEU A 18 6.83 3.63 -11.99
C LEU A 18 7.82 4.17 -13.00
N THR A 19 7.38 5.03 -13.92
CA THR A 19 8.22 5.63 -14.96
C THR A 19 9.39 6.41 -14.34
N VAL A 20 9.08 7.29 -13.37
CA VAL A 20 10.08 8.10 -12.67
C VAL A 20 11.11 7.24 -11.94
N PHE A 21 10.67 6.23 -11.20
CA PHE A 21 11.57 5.37 -10.43
C PHE A 21 12.28 4.30 -11.27
N MET A 22 11.78 3.93 -12.45
CA MET A 22 12.48 2.99 -13.35
C MET A 22 13.52 3.68 -14.21
N GLN A 23 13.25 4.90 -14.70
CA GLN A 23 14.12 5.58 -15.65
C GLN A 23 15.28 6.35 -14.99
N THR A 24 15.15 6.76 -13.74
CA THR A 24 16.20 7.55 -13.08
C THR A 24 17.27 6.65 -12.44
N ARG A 25 18.51 6.66 -12.92
CA ARG A 25 19.60 5.83 -12.32
C ARG A 25 19.79 6.07 -10.81
N HIS A 26 19.48 7.28 -10.33
CA HIS A 26 19.55 7.68 -8.92
C HIS A 26 18.44 7.05 -8.05
N SER A 27 17.40 6.44 -8.62
CA SER A 27 16.37 5.73 -7.87
C SER A 27 16.77 4.30 -7.46
N ARG A 28 17.78 3.70 -8.12
CA ARG A 28 18.26 2.31 -7.94
C ARG A 28 18.89 2.07 -6.57
N THR A 29 18.07 2.24 -5.55
CA THR A 29 18.36 2.15 -4.13
C THR A 29 17.30 1.23 -3.50
N PRO A 30 17.60 0.56 -2.38
CA PRO A 30 16.62 -0.26 -1.65
C PRO A 30 15.24 0.42 -1.50
N GLN A 31 15.24 1.70 -1.16
CA GLN A 31 14.03 2.53 -1.01
C GLN A 31 13.28 2.75 -2.32
N GLY A 32 14.01 2.88 -3.44
CA GLY A 32 13.38 3.00 -4.76
C GLY A 32 12.66 1.71 -5.13
N TYR A 33 13.27 0.55 -4.90
CA TYR A 33 12.64 -0.74 -5.14
C TYR A 33 11.38 -0.94 -4.29
N LEU A 34 11.40 -0.54 -3.01
CA LEU A 34 10.21 -0.57 -2.17
C LEU A 34 9.10 0.35 -2.71
N LYS A 35 9.43 1.55 -3.19
CA LYS A 35 8.42 2.45 -3.80
C LYS A 35 7.84 1.90 -5.09
N VAL A 36 8.66 1.23 -5.89
CA VAL A 36 8.22 0.53 -7.10
C VAL A 36 7.28 -0.61 -6.72
N SER A 37 7.61 -1.42 -5.71
CA SER A 37 6.72 -2.46 -5.18
C SER A 37 5.36 -1.90 -4.77
N LEU A 38 5.34 -0.78 -4.05
CA LEU A 38 4.10 -0.11 -3.65
C LEU A 38 3.29 0.37 -4.88
N ALA A 39 3.95 1.00 -5.85
CA ALA A 39 3.31 1.46 -7.08
C ALA A 39 2.77 0.30 -7.95
N ILE A 40 3.43 -0.87 -7.95
CA ILE A 40 2.91 -2.07 -8.65
C ILE A 40 1.65 -2.59 -7.95
N ALA A 41 1.62 -2.66 -6.62
CA ALA A 41 0.42 -3.05 -5.88
C ALA A 41 -0.75 -2.10 -6.14
N ASP A 42 -0.50 -0.79 -6.07
CA ASP A 42 -1.50 0.25 -6.36
C ASP A 42 -1.98 0.18 -7.83
N MET A 43 -1.09 -0.12 -8.78
CA MET A 43 -1.44 -0.36 -10.18
C MET A 43 -2.34 -1.58 -10.36
N MET A 44 -2.08 -2.69 -9.67
CA MET A 44 -2.94 -3.89 -9.76
C MET A 44 -4.36 -3.59 -9.28
N VAL A 45 -4.51 -2.77 -8.24
CA VAL A 45 -5.83 -2.30 -7.77
C VAL A 45 -6.52 -1.45 -8.85
N GLY A 46 -5.81 -0.49 -9.45
CA GLY A 46 -6.35 0.38 -10.50
C GLY A 46 -6.54 -0.28 -11.88
N VAL A 47 -5.91 -1.42 -12.17
CA VAL A 47 -6.07 -2.09 -13.48
C VAL A 47 -7.03 -3.27 -13.41
N LEU A 48 -7.16 -3.92 -12.26
CA LEU A 48 -7.97 -5.12 -12.11
C LEU A 48 -9.21 -4.87 -11.24
N VAL A 49 -9.04 -4.31 -10.04
CA VAL A 49 -10.11 -4.25 -9.03
C VAL A 49 -11.14 -3.17 -9.32
N VAL A 50 -10.68 -1.93 -9.53
CA VAL A 50 -11.56 -0.79 -9.76
C VAL A 50 -12.25 -0.88 -11.12
N PRO A 51 -11.57 -1.23 -12.23
CA PRO A 51 -12.22 -1.39 -13.54
C PRO A 51 -13.27 -2.49 -13.54
N PHE A 52 -13.02 -3.61 -12.85
CA PHE A 52 -14.02 -4.66 -12.68
C PHE A 52 -15.27 -4.11 -11.99
N SER A 53 -15.11 -3.36 -10.91
CA SER A 53 -16.23 -2.73 -10.19
C SER A 53 -17.01 -1.75 -11.08
N VAL A 54 -16.31 -0.92 -11.85
CA VAL A 54 -16.92 0.01 -12.83
C VAL A 54 -17.69 -0.74 -13.91
N TYR A 55 -17.11 -1.81 -14.46
CA TYR A 55 -17.73 -2.62 -15.49
C TYR A 55 -19.02 -3.28 -15.00
N THR A 56 -18.99 -3.86 -13.79
CA THR A 56 -20.18 -4.45 -13.16
C THR A 56 -21.31 -3.44 -13.04
N GLU A 57 -20.99 -2.25 -12.53
CA GLU A 57 -21.96 -1.18 -12.31
C GLU A 57 -22.57 -0.64 -13.61
N ILE A 58 -21.74 -0.43 -14.63
CA ILE A 58 -22.23 -0.01 -15.96
C ILE A 58 -23.11 -1.11 -16.57
N SER A 59 -22.69 -2.37 -16.46
CA SER A 59 -23.44 -3.51 -17.01
C SER A 59 -24.83 -3.62 -16.37
N LEU A 60 -24.92 -3.51 -15.04
CA LEU A 60 -26.19 -3.50 -14.31
C LEU A 60 -27.09 -2.33 -14.73
N MET A 61 -26.51 -1.14 -14.86
CA MET A 61 -27.24 0.06 -15.25
C MET A 61 -27.79 -0.02 -16.69
N VAL A 62 -27.02 -0.58 -17.63
CA VAL A 62 -27.39 -0.64 -19.05
C VAL A 62 -28.33 -1.80 -19.37
N THR A 63 -28.05 -2.98 -18.82
CA THR A 63 -28.78 -4.21 -19.20
C THR A 63 -29.97 -4.52 -18.31
N SER A 64 -30.08 -3.89 -17.12
CA SER A 64 -31.12 -4.17 -16.11
C SER A 64 -31.22 -5.63 -15.66
N THR A 65 -30.30 -6.49 -16.11
CA THR A 65 -30.19 -7.90 -15.73
C THR A 65 -28.78 -8.15 -15.19
N PRO A 66 -28.64 -8.78 -14.01
CA PRO A 66 -27.32 -9.08 -13.48
C PRO A 66 -26.56 -10.03 -14.40
N PRO A 67 -25.25 -9.81 -14.64
CA PRO A 67 -24.46 -10.74 -15.43
C PRO A 67 -24.43 -12.14 -14.78
N LEU A 68 -24.24 -13.19 -15.59
CA LEU A 68 -24.30 -14.59 -15.14
C LEU A 68 -23.35 -14.93 -13.98
N TRP A 69 -22.27 -14.18 -13.81
CA TRP A 69 -21.28 -14.35 -12.74
C TRP A 69 -21.55 -13.48 -11.50
N TYR A 70 -22.63 -12.68 -11.51
CA TYR A 70 -22.95 -11.66 -10.49
C TYR A 70 -23.42 -12.26 -9.16
N GLN A 71 -24.22 -13.32 -9.22
CA GLN A 71 -24.70 -14.03 -8.03
C GLN A 71 -23.80 -15.23 -7.74
N GLY A 72 -23.40 -15.34 -6.48
CA GLY A 72 -22.63 -16.45 -5.96
C GLY A 72 -23.36 -17.79 -6.04
N ILE A 73 -22.68 -18.86 -5.63
CA ILE A 73 -23.06 -20.29 -5.71
C ILE A 73 -24.42 -20.62 -5.02
N SER A 74 -25.09 -19.66 -4.39
CA SER A 74 -26.39 -19.83 -3.73
C SER A 74 -27.54 -20.21 -4.67
N THR A 75 -27.35 -20.19 -5.99
CA THR A 75 -28.26 -20.75 -7.00
C THR A 75 -27.61 -21.81 -7.88
N ALA A 76 -26.59 -22.52 -7.38
CA ALA A 76 -26.11 -23.72 -8.04
C ALA A 76 -27.26 -24.73 -8.18
N SER A 77 -27.70 -24.95 -9.41
CA SER A 77 -28.54 -26.07 -9.79
C SER A 77 -27.99 -27.37 -9.19
N PRO A 78 -28.83 -28.32 -8.76
CA PRO A 78 -28.38 -29.59 -8.15
C PRO A 78 -27.55 -30.49 -9.07
N GLU A 79 -27.36 -30.10 -10.33
CA GLU A 79 -26.60 -30.85 -11.32
C GLU A 79 -25.16 -30.31 -11.39
N GLY A 80 -24.20 -31.15 -11.00
CA GLY A 80 -22.77 -30.84 -10.84
C GLY A 80 -22.03 -30.50 -12.13
N GLY A 81 -22.41 -29.41 -12.80
CA GLY A 81 -21.63 -28.74 -13.81
C GLY A 81 -20.68 -27.72 -13.16
N SER A 82 -19.43 -27.69 -13.60
CA SER A 82 -18.52 -26.58 -13.32
C SER A 82 -19.19 -25.27 -13.76
N GLY A 83 -19.71 -24.50 -12.81
CA GLY A 83 -20.28 -23.19 -13.08
C GLY A 83 -19.27 -22.27 -13.79
N PRO A 84 -19.74 -21.24 -14.51
CA PRO A 84 -18.85 -20.27 -15.14
C PRO A 84 -17.88 -19.66 -14.11
N TRP A 85 -16.65 -19.37 -14.53
CA TRP A 85 -15.61 -18.75 -13.71
C TRP A 85 -16.16 -17.49 -13.01
N GLN A 86 -16.07 -17.45 -11.67
CA GLN A 86 -16.46 -16.28 -10.87
C GLN A 86 -15.28 -15.29 -10.75
N PRO A 87 -15.38 -14.08 -11.33
CA PRO A 87 -14.28 -13.12 -11.30
C PRO A 87 -13.88 -12.70 -9.89
N CYS A 88 -14.82 -12.68 -8.93
CA CYS A 88 -14.53 -12.31 -7.55
C CYS A 88 -13.57 -13.27 -6.84
N MET A 89 -13.46 -14.53 -7.28
CA MET A 89 -12.44 -15.48 -6.78
C MET A 89 -11.01 -15.04 -7.11
N LEU A 90 -10.82 -14.17 -8.11
CA LEU A 90 -9.54 -13.57 -8.47
C LEU A 90 -9.44 -12.12 -7.98
N ILE A 91 -10.47 -11.31 -8.21
CA ILE A 91 -10.44 -9.87 -7.94
C ILE A 91 -10.37 -9.57 -6.44
N GLY A 92 -11.11 -10.33 -5.62
CA GLY A 92 -11.12 -10.09 -4.18
C GLY A 92 -9.78 -10.40 -3.49
N PRO A 93 -9.10 -11.54 -3.76
CA PRO A 93 -7.77 -11.77 -3.22
C PRO A 93 -6.71 -10.83 -3.78
N VAL A 94 -6.87 -10.34 -5.03
CA VAL A 94 -6.02 -9.26 -5.56
C VAL A 94 -6.16 -8.00 -4.73
N PHE A 95 -7.38 -7.58 -4.39
CA PHE A 95 -7.60 -6.40 -3.55
C PHE A 95 -6.99 -6.55 -2.14
N ALA A 96 -7.30 -7.67 -1.46
CA ALA A 96 -6.77 -7.94 -0.12
C ALA A 96 -5.24 -8.10 -0.14
N GLY A 97 -4.71 -8.88 -1.10
CA GLY A 97 -3.28 -9.12 -1.28
C GLY A 97 -2.50 -7.82 -1.53
N CYS A 98 -2.98 -6.97 -2.44
CA CYS A 98 -2.33 -5.67 -2.70
C CYS A 98 -2.35 -4.76 -1.46
N THR A 99 -3.43 -4.80 -0.66
CA THR A 99 -3.50 -4.06 0.61
C THR A 99 -2.41 -4.53 1.58
N PHE A 100 -2.26 -5.85 1.76
CA PHE A 100 -1.22 -6.43 2.62
C PHE A 100 0.19 -6.16 2.11
N VAL A 101 0.40 -6.18 0.79
CA VAL A 101 1.68 -5.80 0.17
C VAL A 101 1.98 -4.34 0.48
N SER A 102 0.99 -3.46 0.38
CA SER A 102 1.17 -2.03 0.65
C SER A 102 1.62 -1.75 2.07
N ILE A 103 0.96 -2.32 3.09
CA ILE A 103 1.39 -2.15 4.49
C ILE A 103 2.75 -2.79 4.77
N SER A 104 3.00 -3.99 4.23
CA SER A 104 4.29 -4.67 4.40
C SER A 104 5.41 -3.85 3.79
N THR A 105 5.15 -3.24 2.64
CA THR A 105 6.11 -2.34 1.98
C THR A 105 6.34 -1.07 2.81
N ILE A 106 5.31 -0.44 3.39
CA ILE A 106 5.46 0.72 4.29
C ILE A 106 6.27 0.35 5.54
N PHE A 107 6.04 -0.82 6.13
CA PHE A 107 6.83 -1.32 7.25
C PHE A 107 8.30 -1.53 6.85
N LEU A 108 8.56 -2.18 5.71
CA LEU A 108 9.92 -2.37 5.20
C LEU A 108 10.62 -1.04 4.88
N MET A 109 9.90 -0.07 4.32
CA MET A 109 10.43 1.30 4.12
C MET A 109 10.85 1.92 5.47
N THR A 110 10.05 1.70 6.52
CA THR A 110 10.32 2.22 7.86
C THR A 110 11.53 1.54 8.51
N VAL A 111 11.65 0.21 8.39
CA VAL A 111 12.80 -0.56 8.87
C VAL A 111 14.08 -0.13 8.15
N GLU A 112 14.03 0.01 6.83
CA GLU A 112 15.20 0.46 6.06
C GLU A 112 15.68 1.84 6.53
N ARG A 113 14.75 2.78 6.78
CA ARG A 113 15.12 4.10 7.32
C ARG A 113 15.67 4.05 8.71
N SER A 114 15.08 3.25 9.59
CA SER A 114 15.56 3.15 10.96
C SER A 114 16.98 2.60 10.99
N VAL A 115 17.31 1.62 10.15
CA VAL A 115 18.69 1.12 9.99
C VAL A 115 19.62 2.23 9.48
N ALA A 116 19.21 3.00 8.48
CA ALA A 116 20.00 4.11 7.96
C ALA A 116 20.26 5.21 9.01
N ILE A 117 19.31 5.45 9.93
CA ILE A 117 19.40 6.47 10.98
C ILE A 117 20.17 5.97 12.21
N LEU A 118 19.92 4.74 12.64
CA LEU A 118 20.44 4.16 13.89
C LEU A 118 21.78 3.44 13.70
N ARG A 119 22.05 2.93 12.50
CA ARG A 119 23.27 2.19 12.13
C ARG A 119 23.85 2.65 10.77
N PRO A 120 24.06 3.96 10.56
CA PRO A 120 24.61 4.51 9.31
C PRO A 120 25.92 3.87 8.82
N LEU A 121 26.85 3.50 9.72
CA LEU A 121 28.14 2.87 9.34
C LEU A 121 27.99 1.45 8.78
N HIS A 122 26.92 0.75 9.14
CA HIS A 122 26.64 -0.62 8.68
C HIS A 122 25.48 -0.64 7.69
N LYS A 123 24.99 0.53 7.24
CA LYS A 123 23.85 0.61 6.35
C LYS A 123 24.10 -0.16 5.06
N ASP A 124 25.26 0.05 4.45
CA ASP A 124 25.57 -0.53 3.13
C ASP A 124 25.84 -2.05 3.21
N THR A 125 26.20 -2.56 4.38
CA THR A 125 26.38 -4.01 4.63
C THR A 125 25.09 -4.70 5.07
N LEU A 126 24.18 -3.98 5.76
CA LEU A 126 22.90 -4.50 6.24
C LEU A 126 21.81 -4.43 5.16
N VAL A 127 21.66 -3.27 4.50
CA VAL A 127 20.61 -2.98 3.53
C VAL A 127 21.17 -3.09 2.11
N THR A 128 21.22 -4.32 1.60
CA THR A 128 21.66 -4.59 0.22
C THR A 128 20.48 -4.72 -0.73
N GLN A 129 20.71 -4.44 -2.02
CA GLN A 129 19.66 -4.54 -3.06
C GLN A 129 19.06 -5.95 -3.13
N HIS A 130 19.90 -6.99 -3.11
CA HIS A 130 19.45 -8.39 -3.15
C HIS A 130 18.56 -8.76 -1.96
N ARG A 131 18.94 -8.35 -0.75
CA ARG A 131 18.12 -8.59 0.45
C ARG A 131 16.79 -7.86 0.36
N THR A 132 16.78 -6.62 -0.12
CA THR A 132 15.53 -5.87 -0.32
C THR A 132 14.62 -6.52 -1.34
N MET A 133 15.15 -6.97 -2.49
CA MET A 133 14.35 -7.67 -3.50
C MET A 133 13.79 -8.99 -2.96
N PHE A 134 14.59 -9.75 -2.21
CA PHE A 134 14.11 -10.96 -1.53
C PHE A 134 12.99 -10.65 -0.52
N LEU A 135 13.13 -9.61 0.31
CA LEU A 135 12.09 -9.19 1.24
C LEU A 135 10.81 -8.73 0.53
N ILE A 136 10.94 -8.05 -0.61
CA ILE A 136 9.79 -7.70 -1.45
C ILE A 136 9.09 -8.98 -1.92
N LEU A 137 9.82 -9.92 -2.54
CA LEU A 137 9.24 -11.17 -3.01
C LEU A 137 8.55 -11.94 -1.89
N LEU A 138 9.19 -12.05 -0.72
CA LEU A 138 8.63 -12.70 0.45
C LEU A 138 7.35 -12.00 0.93
N SER A 139 7.33 -10.66 0.96
CA SER A 139 6.14 -9.90 1.32
C SER A 139 5.00 -10.12 0.33
N TRP A 140 5.28 -10.16 -0.98
CA TRP A 140 4.27 -10.44 -2.01
C TRP A 140 3.69 -11.84 -1.82
N THR A 141 4.53 -12.86 -1.72
CA THR A 141 4.06 -14.23 -1.52
C THR A 141 3.28 -14.39 -0.22
N GLY A 142 3.78 -13.80 0.88
CA GLY A 142 3.11 -13.87 2.18
C GLY A 142 1.76 -13.14 2.20
N SER A 143 1.68 -11.98 1.55
CA SER A 143 0.45 -11.19 1.45
C SER A 143 -0.63 -11.87 0.61
N PHE A 144 -0.29 -12.46 -0.53
CA PHE A 144 -1.27 -13.21 -1.33
C PHE A 144 -1.66 -14.53 -0.68
N PHE A 145 -0.72 -15.20 -0.01
CA PHE A 145 -1.04 -16.38 0.80
C PHE A 145 -2.02 -16.03 1.92
N LEU A 146 -1.78 -14.93 2.63
CA LEU A 146 -2.66 -14.42 3.67
C LEU A 146 -4.05 -14.07 3.12
N ALA A 147 -4.11 -13.39 1.96
CA ALA A 147 -5.38 -13.08 1.30
C ALA A 147 -6.17 -14.36 0.96
N MET A 148 -5.52 -15.42 0.51
CA MET A 148 -6.19 -16.69 0.20
C MET A 148 -6.51 -17.55 1.43
N ALA A 149 -5.97 -17.22 2.60
CA ALA A 149 -6.07 -18.07 3.79
C ALA A 149 -7.51 -18.43 4.19
N PRO A 150 -8.50 -17.51 4.20
CA PRO A 150 -9.88 -17.87 4.55
C PRO A 150 -10.50 -18.91 3.62
N LEU A 151 -10.17 -18.87 2.32
CA LEU A 151 -10.66 -19.82 1.32
C LEU A 151 -10.01 -21.20 1.42
N MET A 152 -8.74 -21.24 1.83
CA MET A 152 -7.98 -22.50 1.96
C MET A 152 -8.24 -23.20 3.29
N LEU A 153 -8.48 -22.43 4.34
CA LEU A 153 -8.62 -22.95 5.71
C LEU A 153 -10.07 -23.21 6.10
N SER A 154 -11.05 -22.63 5.39
CA SER A 154 -12.46 -22.82 5.68
C SER A 154 -13.27 -22.97 4.40
N ASN A 155 -14.14 -23.98 4.37
CA ASN A 155 -15.11 -24.19 3.29
C ASN A 155 -16.38 -23.35 3.46
N SER A 156 -16.42 -22.49 4.48
CA SER A 156 -17.59 -21.67 4.85
C SER A 156 -17.55 -20.27 4.24
N PHE A 157 -16.50 -19.92 3.49
CA PHE A 157 -16.33 -18.61 2.87
C PHE A 157 -16.21 -18.73 1.36
N THR A 158 -16.82 -17.78 0.67
CA THR A 158 -16.66 -17.55 -0.77
C THR A 158 -16.41 -16.07 -1.00
N LEU A 159 -16.02 -15.69 -2.22
CA LEU A 159 -15.97 -14.29 -2.61
C LEU A 159 -17.07 -13.95 -3.59
N GLU A 160 -17.88 -12.99 -3.20
CA GLU A 160 -19.03 -12.53 -3.96
C GLU A 160 -18.95 -11.03 -4.18
N TYR A 161 -19.62 -10.56 -5.23
CA TYR A 161 -19.76 -9.14 -5.47
C TYR A 161 -20.81 -8.58 -4.51
N ASN A 162 -20.44 -7.58 -3.73
CA ASN A 162 -21.35 -6.99 -2.75
C ASN A 162 -21.92 -5.68 -3.29
N GLU A 163 -23.24 -5.59 -3.37
CA GLU A 163 -23.95 -4.42 -3.90
C GLU A 163 -23.78 -3.17 -3.04
N CYS A 164 -23.54 -3.32 -1.74
CA CYS A 164 -23.34 -2.21 -0.82
C CYS A 164 -21.96 -1.59 -0.97
N SER A 165 -20.90 -2.41 -0.95
CA SER A 165 -19.52 -1.93 -1.10
C SER A 165 -19.15 -1.68 -2.56
N ARG A 166 -19.90 -2.25 -3.50
CA ARG A 166 -19.63 -2.24 -4.95
C ARG A 166 -18.27 -2.86 -5.28
N MET A 167 -17.86 -3.85 -4.49
CA MET A 167 -16.58 -4.57 -4.60
C MET A 167 -16.76 -6.05 -4.26
N CYS A 168 -15.82 -6.89 -4.72
CA CYS A 168 -15.75 -8.27 -4.28
C CYS A 168 -15.30 -8.34 -2.82
N ASN A 169 -16.07 -9.01 -1.96
CA ASN A 169 -15.72 -9.22 -0.56
C ASN A 169 -15.97 -10.67 -0.13
N TYR A 170 -15.43 -11.03 1.04
CA TYR A 170 -15.65 -12.34 1.65
C TYR A 170 -17.09 -12.41 2.18
N ALA A 171 -17.84 -13.38 1.67
CA ALA A 171 -19.20 -13.68 2.10
C ALA A 171 -19.25 -15.07 2.75
N PRO A 172 -19.91 -15.22 3.92
CA PRO A 172 -20.13 -16.53 4.50
C PRO A 172 -21.16 -17.31 3.67
N ILE A 173 -20.87 -18.58 3.39
CA ILE A 173 -21.82 -19.51 2.77
C ILE A 173 -22.85 -19.88 3.83
N LEU A 174 -24.09 -19.42 3.65
CA LEU A 174 -25.16 -19.58 4.64
C LEU A 174 -25.72 -21.02 4.63
N ILE A 175 -24.99 -21.98 5.17
CA ILE A 175 -25.53 -23.32 5.42
C ILE A 175 -26.38 -23.23 6.70
N ARG A 176 -27.72 -23.27 6.54
CA ARG A 176 -28.70 -23.36 7.66
C ARG A 176 -28.79 -22.10 8.55
N GLN A 177 -28.71 -20.88 7.99
CA GLN A 177 -29.04 -19.62 8.67
C GLN A 177 -28.23 -19.28 9.96
N GLN A 178 -27.17 -20.02 10.29
CA GLN A 178 -26.25 -19.70 11.39
C GLN A 178 -24.95 -19.10 10.85
N LEU A 179 -24.44 -18.06 11.52
CA LEU A 179 -23.11 -17.52 11.25
C LEU A 179 -22.06 -18.62 11.53
N PRO A 180 -21.10 -18.89 10.62
CA PRO A 180 -20.10 -19.92 10.84
C PRO A 180 -19.27 -19.60 12.10
N PRO A 181 -18.99 -20.58 12.99
CA PRO A 181 -18.11 -20.37 14.15
C PRO A 181 -16.69 -19.95 13.74
N ASP A 182 -16.31 -20.20 12.49
CA ASP A 182 -14.99 -19.89 11.92
C ASP A 182 -14.88 -18.45 11.39
N ALA A 183 -15.89 -17.59 11.57
CA ALA A 183 -15.86 -16.19 11.11
C ALA A 183 -14.72 -15.34 11.70
N ASN A 184 -14.18 -15.77 12.83
CA ASN A 184 -12.99 -15.18 13.43
C ASN A 184 -11.74 -15.25 12.53
N ILE A 185 -11.72 -16.11 11.50
CA ILE A 185 -10.61 -16.18 10.54
C ILE A 185 -10.40 -14.86 9.80
N LEU A 186 -11.47 -14.09 9.55
CA LEU A 186 -11.38 -12.78 8.90
C LEU A 186 -10.71 -11.73 9.80
N LEU A 187 -10.65 -11.94 11.12
CA LEU A 187 -9.92 -11.06 12.04
C LEU A 187 -8.39 -11.16 11.87
N LEU A 188 -7.91 -12.19 11.17
CA LEU A 188 -6.49 -12.30 10.82
C LEU A 188 -6.02 -11.09 10.01
N PHE A 189 -6.89 -10.53 9.16
CA PHE A 189 -6.58 -9.37 8.33
C PHE A 189 -6.29 -8.11 9.17
N PRO A 190 -7.25 -7.58 9.96
CA PRO A 190 -6.98 -6.43 10.82
C PRO A 190 -5.90 -6.74 11.87
N ALA A 191 -5.79 -7.97 12.37
CA ALA A 191 -4.72 -8.34 13.30
C ALA A 191 -3.33 -8.18 12.66
N PHE A 192 -3.14 -8.65 11.42
CA PHE A 192 -1.90 -8.51 10.67
C PHE A 192 -1.58 -7.03 10.38
N ASP A 193 -2.56 -6.28 9.88
CA ASP A 193 -2.40 -4.87 9.52
C ASP A 193 -2.08 -4.01 10.75
N PHE A 194 -2.81 -4.17 11.85
CA PHE A 194 -2.52 -3.44 13.09
C PHE A 194 -1.19 -3.84 13.71
N SER A 195 -0.75 -5.09 13.57
CA SER A 195 0.57 -5.52 14.04
C SER A 195 1.69 -4.81 13.27
N LEU A 196 1.59 -4.75 11.94
CA LEU A 196 2.56 -4.03 11.11
C LEU A 196 2.49 -2.52 11.29
N LEU A 197 1.30 -1.95 11.44
CA LEU A 197 1.12 -0.53 11.75
C LEU A 197 1.71 -0.18 13.12
N GLY A 198 1.42 -0.97 14.16
CA GLY A 198 2.00 -0.82 15.49
C GLY A 198 3.52 -0.90 15.45
N GLY A 199 4.07 -1.90 14.75
CA GLY A 199 5.51 -2.02 14.51
C GLY A 199 6.09 -0.81 13.78
N THR A 200 5.41 -0.32 12.74
CA THR A 200 5.82 0.85 11.97
C THR A 200 5.86 2.11 12.83
N LEU A 201 4.82 2.34 13.65
CA LEU A 201 4.76 3.46 14.58
C LEU A 201 5.87 3.36 15.63
N ALA A 202 6.07 2.18 16.23
CA ALA A 202 7.13 1.94 17.21
C ALA A 202 8.52 2.24 16.62
N VAL A 203 8.84 1.71 15.44
CA VAL A 203 10.13 1.93 14.76
C VAL A 203 10.32 3.41 14.39
N ASN A 204 9.27 4.10 13.93
CA ASN A 204 9.33 5.53 13.65
C ASN A 204 9.59 6.34 14.93
N ILE A 205 8.91 6.05 16.03
CA ILE A 205 9.12 6.70 17.33
C ILE A 205 10.56 6.47 17.83
N LEU A 206 11.07 5.24 17.75
CA LEU A 206 12.45 4.91 18.11
C LEU A 206 13.47 5.68 17.26
N SER A 207 13.21 5.81 15.96
CA SER A 207 14.06 6.57 15.05
C SER A 207 14.07 8.06 15.39
N PHE A 208 12.90 8.68 15.61
CA PHE A 208 12.79 10.09 15.96
C PHE A 208 13.37 10.42 17.33
N THR A 209 13.12 9.57 18.33
CA THR A 209 13.67 9.75 19.69
C THR A 209 15.20 9.65 19.67
N SER A 210 15.76 8.71 18.91
CA SER A 210 17.21 8.59 18.72
C SER A 210 17.80 9.83 18.04
N ILE A 211 17.19 10.34 16.97
CA ILE A 211 17.61 11.60 16.32
C ILE A 211 17.61 12.77 17.32
N ARG A 212 16.54 12.91 18.12
CA ARG A 212 16.45 13.97 19.14
C ARG A 212 17.53 13.83 20.21
N ARG A 213 17.80 12.61 20.67
CA ARG A 213 18.88 12.33 21.64
C ARG A 213 20.25 12.70 21.08
N TYR A 214 20.56 12.31 19.84
CA TYR A 214 21.81 12.68 19.18
C TYR A 214 21.96 14.19 18.99
N SER A 215 20.88 14.88 18.61
CA SER A 215 20.90 16.34 18.47
C SER A 215 21.07 17.06 19.81
N ARG A 216 20.43 16.59 20.89
CA ARG A 216 20.63 17.15 22.25
C ARG A 216 22.04 16.91 22.78
N LYS A 217 22.58 15.68 22.66
CA LYS A 217 23.95 15.36 23.10
C LYS A 217 24.99 16.24 22.40
N ARG A 218 24.78 16.53 21.11
CA ARG A 218 25.65 17.44 20.35
C ARG A 218 25.53 18.90 20.78
N LYS A 219 24.34 19.40 21.10
CA LYS A 219 24.15 20.77 21.59
C LYS A 219 24.91 21.00 22.91
N LEU A 220 24.86 20.03 23.82
CA LEU A 220 25.61 20.07 25.08
C LEU A 220 27.13 20.04 24.84
N LEU A 221 27.61 19.21 23.90
CA LEU A 221 29.04 19.17 23.54
C LEU A 221 29.49 20.47 22.84
N SER A 222 28.66 21.10 22.00
CA SER A 222 29.03 22.39 21.37
C SER A 222 29.03 23.54 22.36
N GLU A 223 28.10 23.55 23.32
CA GLU A 223 28.06 24.57 24.38
C GLU A 223 29.24 24.39 25.36
N GLY A 224 29.68 23.15 25.63
CA GLY A 224 30.87 22.87 26.42
C GLY A 224 32.21 23.09 25.69
N SER A 225 32.21 23.12 24.35
CA SER A 225 33.41 23.28 23.52
C SER A 225 33.64 24.71 23.03
N LEU A 226 32.80 25.69 23.44
CA LEU A 226 33.04 27.13 23.22
C LEU A 226 34.30 27.67 23.95
N GLY A 227 35.08 26.80 24.60
CA GLY A 227 36.33 27.13 25.30
C GLY A 227 37.62 26.69 24.61
N MET A 228 37.62 25.92 23.51
CA MET A 228 38.88 25.57 22.84
C MET A 228 38.70 25.21 21.35
N ASP A 229 39.35 26.02 20.52
CA ASP A 229 39.81 25.82 19.14
C ASP A 229 38.85 25.62 17.96
N SER A 230 38.93 26.65 17.10
CA SER A 230 38.67 26.69 15.67
C SER A 230 39.51 25.66 14.90
N GLY A 231 39.06 24.41 14.84
CA GLY A 231 39.61 23.36 13.98
C GLY A 231 38.56 22.84 13.01
N ALA A 232 38.72 23.16 11.72
CA ALA A 232 37.87 22.69 10.63
C ALA A 232 37.96 21.16 10.44
N GLY A 233 37.27 20.40 11.29
CA GLY A 233 37.06 18.95 11.15
C GLY A 233 35.58 18.67 10.93
N GLY A 234 35.17 18.45 9.67
CA GLY A 234 33.80 18.08 9.34
C GLY A 234 33.34 16.83 10.11
N CYS A 235 32.34 16.98 10.98
CA CYS A 235 31.79 15.89 11.79
C CYS A 235 31.32 14.69 10.94
N PRO A 236 31.78 13.45 11.21
CA PRO A 236 31.47 12.27 10.39
C PRO A 236 30.04 11.70 10.59
N HIS A 237 29.14 12.42 11.29
CA HIS A 237 27.88 11.82 11.72
C HIS A 237 26.69 12.78 11.92
N ARG A 238 26.38 13.56 10.89
CA ARG A 238 25.06 14.19 10.78
C ARG A 238 24.11 13.20 10.08
N PRO A 239 22.99 12.75 10.70
CA PRO A 239 21.88 12.29 9.88
C PRO A 239 21.52 13.44 8.95
N SER A 240 21.55 13.19 7.64
CA SER A 240 21.39 14.25 6.66
C SER A 240 20.02 14.88 6.84
N PHE A 241 19.88 16.19 6.58
CA PHE A 241 18.56 16.84 6.54
C PHE A 241 17.60 16.09 5.59
N SER A 242 18.17 15.45 4.56
CA SER A 242 17.46 14.53 3.66
C SER A 242 16.86 13.31 4.36
N ASP A 243 17.56 12.71 5.34
CA ASP A 243 17.10 11.51 6.04
C ASP A 243 15.95 11.84 7.00
N ILE A 244 16.01 12.98 7.68
CA ILE A 244 14.92 13.48 8.54
C ILE A 244 13.66 13.75 7.71
N LYS A 245 13.82 14.39 6.54
CA LYS A 245 12.70 14.66 5.62
C LYS A 245 12.08 13.36 5.09
N ALA A 246 12.90 12.36 4.79
CA ALA A 246 12.44 11.05 4.34
C ALA A 246 11.68 10.30 5.44
N ALA A 247 12.19 10.28 6.69
CA ALA A 247 11.48 9.69 7.83
C ALA A 247 10.12 10.36 8.10
N LYS A 248 10.05 11.70 7.99
CA LYS A 248 8.78 12.43 8.08
C LYS A 248 7.79 12.03 6.98
N THR A 249 8.29 11.77 5.77
CA THR A 249 7.45 11.34 4.64
C THR A 249 6.87 9.95 4.91
N ILE A 250 7.67 9.02 5.43
CA ILE A 250 7.21 7.67 5.81
C ILE A 250 6.21 7.71 6.97
N GLY A 251 6.40 8.59 7.95
CA GLY A 251 5.40 8.81 9.00
C GLY A 251 4.05 9.28 8.45
N ILE A 252 4.06 10.14 7.43
CA ILE A 252 2.84 10.62 6.75
C ILE A 252 2.19 9.49 5.94
N LEU A 253 2.97 8.68 5.22
CA LEU A 253 2.46 7.50 4.51
C LEU A 253 1.80 6.51 5.48
N THR A 254 2.44 6.26 6.63
CA THR A 254 1.92 5.40 7.68
C THR A 254 0.58 5.93 8.18
N PHE A 255 0.50 7.22 8.50
CA PHE A 255 -0.73 7.85 8.95
C PHE A 255 -1.85 7.79 7.90
N ALA A 256 -1.54 8.08 6.64
CA ALA A 256 -2.50 8.01 5.54
C ALA A 256 -3.07 6.59 5.41
N PHE A 257 -2.20 5.57 5.40
CA PHE A 257 -2.63 4.17 5.34
C PHE A 257 -3.49 3.78 6.56
N THR A 258 -3.09 4.17 7.77
CA THR A 258 -3.88 3.89 8.99
C THR A 258 -5.27 4.51 8.90
N ALA A 259 -5.35 5.78 8.51
CA ALA A 259 -6.63 6.48 8.36
C ALA A 259 -7.51 5.82 7.30
N SER A 260 -6.90 5.32 6.21
CA SER A 260 -7.65 4.67 5.14
C SER A 260 -8.08 3.24 5.46
N PHE A 261 -7.30 2.51 6.27
CA PHE A 261 -7.57 1.11 6.63
C PHE A 261 -8.53 0.98 7.82
N SER A 262 -8.52 1.94 8.75
CA SER A 262 -9.33 1.88 9.98
C SER A 262 -10.82 1.62 9.71
N PRO A 263 -11.48 2.24 8.71
CA PRO A 263 -12.87 1.91 8.36
C PRO A 263 -13.10 0.46 7.97
N ILE A 264 -12.18 -0.17 7.21
CA ILE A 264 -12.28 -1.59 6.84
C ILE A 264 -12.13 -2.47 8.09
N ALA A 265 -11.17 -2.17 8.95
CA ALA A 265 -10.98 -2.94 10.18
C ALA A 265 -12.24 -2.92 11.06
N VAL A 266 -12.88 -1.76 11.19
CA VAL A 266 -14.14 -1.59 11.92
C VAL A 266 -15.27 -2.36 11.24
N PHE A 267 -15.36 -2.31 9.90
CA PHE A 267 -16.34 -3.08 9.13
C PHE A 267 -16.20 -4.60 9.32
N VAL A 268 -14.98 -5.13 9.24
CA VAL A 268 -14.70 -6.56 9.44
C VAL A 268 -15.08 -6.99 10.86
N LEU A 269 -14.70 -6.20 11.87
CA LEU A 269 -15.08 -6.47 13.26
C LEU A 269 -16.60 -6.45 13.44
N GLY A 270 -17.29 -5.46 12.86
CA GLY A 270 -18.75 -5.36 12.90
C GLY A 270 -19.44 -6.59 12.30
N ASN A 271 -18.99 -7.05 11.13
CA ASN A 271 -19.54 -8.26 10.49
C ASN A 271 -19.31 -9.52 11.32
N VAL A 272 -18.13 -9.68 11.93
CA VAL A 272 -17.83 -10.84 12.79
C VAL A 272 -18.72 -10.85 14.04
N VAL A 273 -19.08 -9.67 14.56
CA VAL A 273 -20.04 -9.53 15.68
C VAL A 273 -21.51 -9.70 15.23
N GLY A 274 -21.78 -9.71 13.93
CA GLY A 274 -23.11 -9.93 13.35
C GLY A 274 -23.84 -8.67 12.90
N TYR A 275 -23.16 -7.52 12.81
CA TYR A 275 -23.75 -6.30 12.27
C TYR A 275 -23.65 -6.23 10.74
N THR A 276 -24.69 -5.74 10.08
CA THR A 276 -24.71 -5.49 8.63
C THR A 276 -24.69 -4.00 8.33
N TRP A 277 -23.60 -3.48 7.75
CA TRP A 277 -23.44 -2.05 7.49
C TRP A 277 -23.31 -1.71 5.99
N CYS A 278 -24.45 -1.66 5.30
CA CYS A 278 -24.47 -1.41 3.85
C CYS A 278 -23.82 -0.06 3.47
N ASN A 279 -24.34 1.07 3.98
CA ASN A 279 -23.82 2.40 3.65
C ASN A 279 -22.35 2.60 4.05
N PHE A 280 -21.96 2.08 5.22
CA PHE A 280 -20.59 2.20 5.71
C PHE A 280 -19.60 1.37 4.89
N SER A 281 -20.01 0.20 4.39
CA SER A 281 -19.15 -0.69 3.59
C SER A 281 -18.63 0.00 2.34
N PHE A 282 -19.44 0.82 1.67
CA PHE A 282 -19.00 1.64 0.55
C PHE A 282 -17.83 2.54 0.97
N PHE A 283 -18.03 3.40 1.96
CA PHE A 283 -16.99 4.30 2.40
C PHE A 283 -15.74 3.55 2.87
N ALA A 284 -15.89 2.44 3.57
CA ALA A 284 -14.76 1.66 4.06
C ALA A 284 -13.84 1.15 2.92
N PHE A 285 -14.43 0.51 1.91
CA PHE A 285 -13.68 -0.04 0.77
C PHE A 285 -13.09 1.05 -0.12
N TRP A 286 -13.86 2.10 -0.41
CA TRP A 286 -13.44 3.16 -1.33
C TRP A 286 -12.47 4.16 -0.70
N ILE A 287 -12.52 4.39 0.62
CA ILE A 287 -11.49 5.14 1.34
C ILE A 287 -10.16 4.39 1.29
N LEU A 288 -10.15 3.07 1.53
CA LEU A 288 -8.94 2.27 1.42
C LEU A 288 -8.37 2.30 0.00
N THR A 289 -9.24 2.12 -1.01
CA THR A 289 -8.83 2.15 -2.42
C THR A 289 -8.24 3.52 -2.82
N SER A 290 -8.77 4.60 -2.26
CA SER A 290 -8.24 5.95 -2.50
C SER A 290 -6.84 6.18 -1.93
N ASN A 291 -6.38 5.34 -0.99
CA ASN A 291 -5.04 5.44 -0.42
C ASN A 291 -3.94 5.27 -1.48
N SER A 292 -4.19 4.51 -2.54
CA SER A 292 -3.30 4.37 -3.69
C SER A 292 -2.99 5.71 -4.36
N CYS A 293 -3.95 6.64 -4.41
CA CYS A 293 -3.72 8.02 -4.88
C CYS A 293 -2.93 8.87 -3.87
N CYS A 294 -3.21 8.70 -2.57
CA CYS A 294 -2.52 9.42 -1.50
C CYS A 294 -1.00 9.18 -1.56
N ASN A 295 -0.57 7.96 -1.87
CA ASN A 295 0.85 7.62 -2.03
C ASN A 295 1.54 8.50 -3.08
N VAL A 296 0.94 8.61 -4.28
CA VAL A 296 1.46 9.42 -5.39
C VAL A 296 1.52 10.91 -5.01
N ILE A 297 0.47 11.44 -4.36
CA ILE A 297 0.42 12.82 -3.90
C ILE A 297 1.51 13.10 -2.84
N ILE A 298 1.71 12.16 -1.91
CA ILE A 298 2.74 12.31 -0.88
C ILE A 298 4.14 12.32 -1.52
N TYR A 299 4.40 11.43 -2.50
CA TYR A 299 5.66 11.44 -3.23
C TYR A 299 5.87 12.71 -4.05
N SER A 300 4.85 13.17 -4.77
CA SER A 300 4.93 14.38 -5.59
C SER A 300 5.26 15.63 -4.77
N VAL A 301 4.71 15.76 -3.56
CA VAL A 301 4.94 16.92 -2.70
C VAL A 301 6.24 16.81 -1.90
N ARG A 302 6.55 15.62 -1.35
CA ARG A 302 7.59 15.47 -0.32
C ARG A 302 8.89 14.88 -0.83
N ASP A 303 8.86 14.06 -1.88
CA ASP A 303 10.05 13.40 -2.39
C ASP A 303 10.77 14.28 -3.42
N HIS A 304 11.95 14.79 -3.03
CA HIS A 304 12.78 15.58 -3.92
C HIS A 304 13.30 14.77 -5.12
N ARG A 305 13.62 13.48 -4.94
CA ARG A 305 14.10 12.61 -6.03
C ARG A 305 12.99 12.39 -7.05
N PHE A 306 11.76 12.20 -6.57
CA PHE A 306 10.58 12.07 -7.41
C PHE A 306 10.33 13.33 -8.24
N ARG A 307 10.32 14.51 -7.60
CA ARG A 307 10.15 15.80 -8.30
C ARG A 307 11.23 16.03 -9.35
N LYS A 308 12.50 15.75 -9.02
CA LYS A 308 13.60 15.85 -9.99
C LYS A 308 13.41 14.89 -11.16
N GLY A 309 12.99 13.65 -10.90
CA GLY A 309 12.70 12.68 -11.94
C GLY A 309 11.53 13.08 -12.84
N LEU A 310 10.46 13.64 -12.26
CA LEU A 310 9.35 14.24 -13.00
C LEU A 310 9.83 15.37 -13.92
N THR A 311 10.63 16.30 -13.40
CA THR A 311 11.17 17.40 -14.22
C THR A 311 12.01 16.87 -15.38
N LEU A 312 12.83 15.85 -15.16
CA LEU A 312 13.63 15.22 -16.22
C LEU A 312 12.76 14.51 -17.26
N LEU A 313 11.67 13.87 -16.83
CA LEU A 313 10.71 13.23 -17.74
C LEU A 313 10.08 14.27 -18.68
N PHE A 314 9.54 15.35 -18.13
CA PHE A 314 8.94 16.43 -18.92
C PHE A 314 9.95 17.21 -19.78
N GLN A 315 11.21 17.30 -19.34
CA GLN A 315 12.28 17.91 -20.15
C GLN A 315 12.72 17.01 -21.32
N ARG A 316 12.64 15.68 -21.15
CA ARG A 316 12.98 14.71 -22.19
C ARG A 316 11.91 14.64 -23.30
N ASP A 317 10.65 14.89 -22.95
CA ASP A 317 9.54 14.97 -23.91
C ASP A 317 9.47 16.31 -24.66
N ARG A 318 10.29 17.31 -24.28
CA ARG A 318 10.40 18.56 -25.02
C ARG A 318 11.34 18.33 -26.21
N PRO A 319 10.89 18.45 -27.48
CA PRO A 319 11.77 18.35 -28.63
C PRO A 319 12.90 19.37 -28.48
N GLN A 320 14.15 18.95 -28.69
CA GLN A 320 15.24 19.91 -28.88
C GLN A 320 14.81 20.85 -30.00
N PRO A 321 14.83 22.18 -29.82
CA PRO A 321 14.70 23.09 -30.95
C PRO A 321 15.81 22.70 -31.92
N HIS A 322 15.44 22.34 -33.15
CA HIS A 322 16.40 22.17 -34.23
C HIS A 322 17.26 23.44 -34.25
N SER A 323 18.53 23.32 -33.87
CA SER A 323 19.53 24.32 -34.19
C SER A 323 19.62 24.29 -35.71
N GLU A 324 18.96 25.22 -36.38
CA GLU A 324 19.25 25.56 -37.76
C GLU A 324 20.75 25.84 -37.86
N LYS A 325 21.47 24.90 -38.46
CA LYS A 325 22.74 25.19 -39.11
C LYS A 325 22.40 25.49 -40.56
N SER A 326 22.16 26.76 -40.87
CA SER A 326 22.67 27.40 -42.08
C SER A 326 22.44 28.90 -42.01
#